data_AF-A0A7R8X9E6-F1
#
_entry.id   AF-A0A7R8X9E6-F1
#
_cell.length_a   1.000
_cell.length_b   1.000
_cell.length_c   1.000
_cell.angle_alpha   90.00
_cell.angle_beta   90.00
_cell.angle_gamma   90.00
#
_symmetry.space_group_name_H-M   'P 1'
#
loop_
_entity.id
_entity.type
_entity.pdbx_description
1 polymer ?
#
loop_
_entity_poly.entity_id
_entity_poly.type
_entity_poly.pdbx_seq_one_letter_code
_entity_poly.pdbx_strand_id
1 'polypeptide(L)'
;MTTMSDDVIKIASAYNRESGIILFYLESVVNVSADVVFREDWDHVPDYPKWNPNFLHTEVVLDITSKCRLTYQVTTPMGNGLIWSRDAVTIAYWNKEGDATYLAFSSTSWPALPPSNRYVRLLFGKASFFWSKILESVSNMRIINEVLSAFITTYNEARRDKGLFDNMPGDVLPPRIRYSPLPGDPEKTLVRWVYHVDVHLAFVPAHVLNLVLPKACRDSFTYYRKHALVEWKGE
;
A
#
# COMPACT_ATOMS: atom_id res chain seq x y z
N MET A 1 -17.75 1.68 -29.02
CA MET A 1 -16.35 1.45 -28.62
C MET A 1 -15.88 2.71 -27.92
N THR A 2 -16.09 2.81 -26.61
CA THR A 2 -15.67 3.98 -25.84
C THR A 2 -14.20 3.80 -25.53
N THR A 3 -13.35 4.62 -26.12
CA THR A 3 -11.93 4.70 -25.80
C THR A 3 -11.77 4.86 -24.30
N MET A 4 -11.10 3.91 -23.64
CA MET A 4 -10.59 4.05 -22.28
C MET A 4 -9.60 5.21 -22.29
N SER A 5 -10.10 6.43 -22.08
CA SER A 5 -9.27 7.59 -21.78
C SER A 5 -8.48 7.25 -20.50
N ASP A 6 -7.17 7.53 -20.53
CA ASP A 6 -6.21 7.12 -19.51
C ASP A 6 -6.46 7.82 -18.16
N ASP A 7 -7.31 7.26 -17.28
CA ASP A 7 -7.57 7.82 -15.93
C ASP A 7 -6.43 7.61 -14.89
N VAL A 8 -5.19 7.36 -15.34
CA VAL A 8 -4.00 7.50 -14.49
C VAL A 8 -3.50 8.92 -14.66
N ILE A 9 -3.74 9.75 -13.65
CA ILE A 9 -3.41 11.18 -13.69
C ILE A 9 -1.90 11.37 -13.59
N LYS A 10 -1.23 10.61 -12.71
CA LYS A 10 0.20 10.81 -12.45
C LYS A 10 0.86 9.54 -11.94
N ILE A 11 2.04 9.22 -12.49
CA ILE A 11 3.00 8.29 -11.93
C ILE A 11 4.32 9.03 -11.78
N ALA A 12 4.92 8.99 -10.59
CA ALA A 12 6.26 9.46 -10.36
C ALA A 12 7.02 8.45 -9.50
N SER A 13 8.33 8.38 -9.70
CA SER A 13 9.23 7.59 -8.87
C SER A 13 10.48 8.39 -8.55
N ALA A 14 10.99 8.26 -7.33
CA ALA A 14 12.23 8.87 -6.91
C ALA A 14 13.10 7.84 -6.17
N TYR A 15 14.35 7.67 -6.60
CA TYR A 15 15.30 6.81 -5.91
C TYR A 15 16.14 7.63 -4.94
N ASN A 16 16.08 7.29 -3.65
CA ASN A 16 16.97 7.84 -2.65
C ASN A 16 18.23 6.94 -2.56
N ARG A 17 19.36 7.47 -3.04
CA ARG A 17 20.64 6.75 -3.09
C ARG A 17 21.22 6.44 -1.71
N GLU A 18 20.96 7.29 -0.71
CA GLU A 18 21.48 7.13 0.65
C GLU A 18 20.74 6.03 1.41
N SER A 19 19.42 5.97 1.24
CA SER A 19 18.59 4.97 1.90
C SER A 19 18.42 3.69 1.10
N GLY A 20 18.72 3.70 -0.20
CA GLY A 20 18.45 2.59 -1.12
C GLY A 20 16.97 2.40 -1.43
N ILE A 21 16.11 3.35 -1.05
CA ILE A 21 14.67 3.23 -1.20
C ILE A 21 14.24 3.82 -2.54
N ILE A 22 13.34 3.13 -3.26
CA ILE A 22 12.57 3.77 -4.32
C ILE A 22 11.21 4.18 -3.75
N LEU A 23 10.90 5.47 -3.87
CA LEU A 23 9.60 6.07 -3.60
C LEU A 23 8.79 6.06 -4.88
N PHE A 24 7.51 5.72 -4.76
CA PHE A 24 6.56 5.79 -5.85
C PHE A 24 5.35 6.60 -5.41
N TYR A 25 4.91 7.47 -6.30
CA TYR A 25 3.68 8.22 -6.20
C TYR A 25 2.80 7.88 -7.39
N LEU A 26 1.55 7.55 -7.11
CA LEU A 26 0.54 7.31 -8.10
C LEU A 26 -0.71 8.10 -7.75
N GLU A 27 -1.35 8.68 -8.77
CA GLU A 27 -2.64 9.32 -8.69
C GLU A 27 -3.54 8.81 -9.82
N SER A 28 -4.75 8.38 -9.50
CA SER A 28 -5.71 7.84 -10.46
C SER A 28 -7.16 8.10 -10.03
N VAL A 29 -8.07 8.11 -10.99
CA VAL A 29 -9.51 8.19 -10.75
C VAL A 29 -10.15 6.82 -10.87
N VAL A 30 -11.01 6.48 -9.92
CA VAL A 30 -11.87 5.30 -9.95
C VAL A 30 -13.33 5.75 -10.01
N ASN A 31 -14.12 5.15 -10.90
CA ASN A 31 -15.50 5.57 -11.18
C ASN A 31 -16.53 5.00 -10.19
N VAL A 32 -16.21 5.04 -8.90
CA VAL A 32 -17.08 4.71 -7.76
C VAL A 32 -16.73 5.59 -6.57
N SER A 33 -17.57 5.60 -5.53
CA SER A 33 -17.35 6.42 -4.33
C SER A 33 -16.16 5.94 -3.50
N ALA A 34 -15.57 6.88 -2.73
CA ALA A 34 -14.34 6.63 -1.96
C ALA A 34 -14.52 5.54 -0.89
N ASP A 35 -15.74 5.44 -0.33
CA ASP A 35 -16.06 4.43 0.68
C ASP A 35 -16.11 3.02 0.05
N VAL A 36 -16.57 2.87 -1.20
CA VAL A 36 -16.57 1.58 -1.90
C VAL A 36 -15.14 1.11 -2.17
N VAL A 37 -14.29 1.99 -2.71
CA VAL A 37 -12.88 1.65 -2.97
C VAL A 37 -12.16 1.28 -1.67
N PHE A 38 -12.42 2.01 -0.58
CA PHE A 38 -11.82 1.70 0.72
C PHE A 38 -12.30 0.34 1.27
N ARG A 39 -13.59 0.01 1.15
CA ARG A 39 -14.11 -1.29 1.62
C ARG A 39 -13.49 -2.45 0.86
N GLU A 40 -13.24 -2.31 -0.43
CA GLU A 40 -12.48 -3.34 -1.15
C GLU A 40 -11.09 -3.54 -0.53
N ASP A 41 -10.42 -2.42 -0.21
CA ASP A 41 -9.04 -2.45 0.31
C ASP A 41 -8.91 -2.87 1.77
N TRP A 42 -10.03 -2.87 2.48
CA TRP A 42 -10.11 -3.26 3.86
C TRP A 42 -10.81 -4.61 3.98
N ASP A 43 -12.09 -4.69 3.69
CA ASP A 43 -12.95 -5.85 3.95
C ASP A 43 -12.70 -7.02 2.99
N HIS A 44 -12.32 -6.73 1.75
CA HIS A 44 -12.15 -7.75 0.71
C HIS A 44 -10.70 -8.04 0.34
N VAL A 45 -9.75 -7.76 1.25
CA VAL A 45 -8.34 -8.11 1.05
C VAL A 45 -8.13 -9.57 0.61
N PRO A 46 -8.79 -10.60 1.19
CA PRO A 46 -8.60 -11.99 0.75
C PRO A 46 -9.05 -12.29 -0.68
N ASP A 47 -9.86 -11.41 -1.26
CA ASP A 47 -10.45 -11.59 -2.59
C ASP A 47 -9.60 -10.98 -3.70
N TYR A 48 -8.53 -10.25 -3.36
CA TYR A 48 -7.60 -9.66 -4.33
C TYR A 48 -7.16 -10.65 -5.43
N PRO A 49 -6.76 -11.91 -5.16
CA PRO A 49 -6.32 -12.83 -6.21
C PRO A 49 -7.40 -13.20 -7.22
N LYS A 50 -8.69 -13.01 -6.88
CA LYS A 50 -9.82 -13.30 -7.79
C LYS A 50 -9.86 -12.32 -8.96
N TRP A 51 -9.43 -11.08 -8.76
CA TRP A 51 -9.56 -10.00 -9.75
C TRP A 51 -8.25 -9.27 -10.06
N ASN A 52 -7.24 -9.37 -9.18
CA ASN A 52 -5.94 -8.75 -9.30
C ASN A 52 -4.84 -9.80 -9.53
N PRO A 53 -4.39 -10.00 -10.78
CA PRO A 53 -3.35 -10.99 -11.10
C PRO A 53 -1.97 -10.60 -10.59
N ASN A 54 -1.79 -9.45 -9.91
CA ASN A 54 -0.55 -9.15 -9.20
C ASN A 54 -0.42 -9.95 -7.89
N PHE A 55 -1.48 -10.60 -7.42
CA PHE A 55 -1.50 -11.39 -6.19
C PHE A 55 -1.76 -12.87 -6.47
N LEU A 56 -0.97 -13.74 -5.85
CA LEU A 56 -1.20 -15.18 -5.78
C LEU A 56 -2.08 -15.55 -4.60
N HIS A 57 -1.90 -14.84 -3.48
CA HIS A 57 -2.60 -15.11 -2.23
C HIS A 57 -2.63 -13.84 -1.40
N THR A 58 -3.73 -13.61 -0.71
CA THR A 58 -3.86 -12.57 0.31
C THR A 58 -4.77 -13.09 1.41
N GLU A 59 -4.50 -12.67 2.65
CA GLU A 59 -5.32 -12.99 3.80
C GLU A 59 -5.22 -11.93 4.88
N VAL A 60 -6.27 -11.83 5.69
CA VAL A 60 -6.23 -11.12 6.97
C VAL A 60 -5.82 -12.15 8.02
N VAL A 61 -4.63 -11.97 8.58
CA VAL A 61 -4.06 -12.91 9.57
C VAL A 61 -4.69 -12.67 10.94
N LEU A 62 -4.87 -11.40 11.30
CA LEU A 62 -5.41 -11.00 12.59
C LEU A 62 -5.97 -9.58 12.53
N ASP A 63 -7.23 -9.41 12.91
CA ASP A 63 -7.75 -8.10 13.28
C ASP A 63 -7.27 -7.76 14.70
N ILE A 64 -6.47 -6.70 14.81
CA ILE A 64 -5.90 -6.23 16.08
C ILE A 64 -6.88 -5.26 16.75
N THR A 65 -7.43 -4.35 15.96
CA THR A 65 -8.52 -3.44 16.33
C THR A 65 -9.44 -3.22 15.13
N SER A 66 -10.54 -2.48 15.30
CA SER A 66 -11.41 -2.10 14.17
C SER A 66 -10.70 -1.26 13.08
N LYS A 67 -9.55 -0.66 13.42
CA LYS A 67 -8.76 0.18 12.52
C LYS A 67 -7.39 -0.38 12.19
N CYS A 68 -7.02 -1.52 12.76
CA CYS A 68 -5.66 -2.06 12.68
C CYS A 68 -5.70 -3.56 12.49
N ARG A 69 -4.99 -4.07 11.48
CA ARG A 69 -4.92 -5.51 11.21
C ARG A 69 -3.57 -5.94 10.67
N LEU A 70 -3.29 -7.21 10.84
CA LEU A 70 -2.17 -7.91 10.23
C LEU A 70 -2.66 -8.60 8.96
N THR A 71 -1.95 -8.40 7.85
CA THR A 71 -2.24 -9.05 6.57
C THR A 71 -1.02 -9.82 6.08
N TYR A 72 -1.28 -10.87 5.33
CA TYR A 72 -0.28 -11.62 4.60
C TYR A 72 -0.63 -11.60 3.11
N GLN A 73 0.36 -11.32 2.28
CA GLN A 73 0.17 -11.18 0.84
C GLN A 73 1.31 -11.86 0.10
N VAL A 74 1.00 -12.51 -1.01
CA VAL A 74 1.98 -13.13 -1.90
C VAL A 74 1.74 -12.58 -3.30
N THR A 75 2.77 -12.03 -3.92
CA THR A 75 2.69 -11.46 -5.27
C THR A 75 2.98 -12.50 -6.35
N THR A 76 2.41 -12.32 -7.54
CA THR A 76 2.87 -13.03 -8.73
C THR A 76 4.26 -12.55 -9.15
N PRO A 77 5.00 -13.34 -9.97
CA PRO A 77 6.24 -12.87 -10.56
C PRO A 77 5.99 -11.64 -11.43
N MET A 78 6.81 -10.61 -11.27
CA MET A 78 6.65 -9.31 -11.94
C MET A 78 7.67 -9.14 -13.05
N GLY A 79 7.34 -8.28 -14.03
CA GLY A 79 8.27 -7.94 -15.11
C GLY A 79 8.62 -9.14 -16.00
N ASN A 80 7.62 -9.97 -16.35
CA ASN A 80 7.80 -11.20 -17.12
C ASN A 80 8.81 -12.19 -16.47
N GLY A 81 8.78 -12.29 -15.14
CA GLY A 81 9.64 -13.22 -14.40
C GLY A 81 11.01 -12.65 -14.02
N LEU A 82 11.29 -11.39 -14.33
CA LEU A 82 12.52 -10.72 -13.87
C LEU A 82 12.55 -10.53 -12.36
N ILE A 83 11.38 -10.39 -11.73
CA ILE A 83 11.23 -10.36 -10.27
C ILE A 83 10.38 -11.55 -9.86
N TRP A 84 10.97 -12.47 -9.10
CA TRP A 84 10.27 -13.63 -8.55
C TRP A 84 9.22 -13.20 -7.51
N SER A 85 8.20 -14.04 -7.33
CA SER A 85 7.17 -13.87 -6.30
C SER A 85 7.76 -13.51 -4.94
N ARG A 86 7.05 -12.63 -4.24
CA ARG A 86 7.42 -12.16 -2.91
C ARG A 86 6.27 -12.35 -1.95
N ASP A 87 6.59 -12.69 -0.70
CA ASP A 87 5.61 -12.63 0.37
C ASP A 87 5.79 -11.37 1.21
N ALA A 88 4.73 -10.86 1.80
CA ALA A 88 4.76 -9.68 2.66
C ALA A 88 3.84 -9.92 3.86
N VAL A 89 4.37 -9.68 5.05
CA VAL A 89 3.60 -9.61 6.29
C VAL A 89 3.54 -8.12 6.66
N THR A 90 2.33 -7.56 6.75
CA THR A 90 2.15 -6.13 6.98
C THR A 90 1.12 -5.84 8.05
N ILE A 91 1.40 -4.82 8.85
CA ILE A 91 0.38 -4.17 9.68
C ILE A 91 -0.25 -3.05 8.87
N ALA A 92 -1.57 -3.04 8.77
CA ALA A 92 -2.36 -2.04 8.08
C ALA A 92 -3.20 -1.26 9.10
N TYR A 93 -3.21 0.05 8.99
CA TYR A 93 -4.00 0.97 9.82
C TYR A 93 -4.77 1.95 8.96
N TRP A 94 -6.04 2.20 9.28
CA TRP A 94 -6.81 3.21 8.58
C TRP A 94 -7.38 4.28 9.50
N ASN A 95 -7.57 5.48 8.93
CA ASN A 95 -8.29 6.56 9.58
C ASN A 95 -9.04 7.42 8.55
N LYS A 96 -10.09 8.11 8.98
CA LYS A 96 -10.87 9.04 8.15
C LYS A 96 -10.67 10.46 8.68
N GLU A 97 -10.35 11.40 7.80
CA GLU A 97 -10.27 12.83 8.09
C GLU A 97 -11.07 13.61 7.05
N GLY A 98 -12.11 14.31 7.51
CA GLY A 98 -13.03 14.99 6.60
C GLY A 98 -13.70 13.99 5.66
N ASP A 99 -13.59 14.24 4.36
CA ASP A 99 -14.10 13.39 3.28
C ASP A 99 -13.10 12.34 2.79
N ALA A 100 -11.90 12.31 3.35
CA ALA A 100 -10.82 11.43 2.91
C ALA A 100 -10.57 10.28 3.88
N THR A 101 -10.45 9.07 3.36
CA THR A 101 -10.00 7.90 4.08
C THR A 101 -8.55 7.61 3.75
N TYR A 102 -7.75 7.30 4.75
CA TYR A 102 -6.34 6.99 4.65
C TYR A 102 -6.12 5.56 5.11
N LEU A 103 -5.48 4.74 4.28
CA LEU A 103 -5.01 3.40 4.63
C LEU A 103 -3.49 3.43 4.57
N ALA A 104 -2.82 3.21 5.69
CA ALA A 104 -1.38 3.10 5.77
C ALA A 104 -0.97 1.69 6.12
N PHE A 105 0.19 1.25 5.66
CA PHE A 105 0.67 -0.11 5.92
C PHE A 105 2.19 -0.14 6.04
N SER A 106 2.71 -1.02 6.89
CA SER A 106 4.16 -1.22 7.07
C SER A 106 4.46 -2.70 7.19
N SER A 107 5.62 -3.13 6.70
CA SER A 107 6.06 -4.51 6.96
C SER A 107 6.33 -4.75 8.43
N THR A 108 6.08 -5.98 8.86
CA THR A 108 6.35 -6.45 10.21
C THR A 108 6.74 -7.94 10.20
N SER A 109 7.25 -8.45 11.31
CA SER A 109 7.41 -9.88 11.54
C SER A 109 6.21 -10.44 12.31
N TRP A 110 5.90 -11.71 12.05
CA TRP A 110 4.88 -12.45 12.77
C TRP A 110 5.38 -13.88 12.97
N PRO A 111 5.47 -14.40 14.21
CA PRO A 111 6.09 -15.69 14.49
C PRO A 111 5.46 -16.87 13.74
N ALA A 112 4.16 -16.82 13.47
CA ALA A 112 3.47 -17.86 12.71
C ALA A 112 3.69 -17.79 11.19
N LEU A 113 4.26 -16.68 10.68
CA LEU A 113 4.58 -16.45 9.28
C LEU A 113 6.06 -16.09 9.08
N PRO A 114 6.99 -16.99 9.49
CA PRO A 114 8.41 -16.75 9.34
C PRO A 114 8.81 -16.69 7.85
N PRO A 115 9.93 -16.04 7.50
CA PRO A 115 10.47 -16.11 6.15
C PRO A 115 10.65 -17.57 5.71
N SER A 116 10.21 -17.89 4.50
CA SER A 116 10.33 -19.24 3.92
C SER A 116 11.32 -19.24 2.76
N ASN A 117 11.81 -20.42 2.36
CA ASN A 117 12.59 -20.56 1.13
C ASN A 117 11.72 -20.51 -0.15
N ARG A 118 10.39 -20.52 -0.01
CA ARG A 118 9.44 -20.52 -1.12
C ARG A 118 9.27 -19.14 -1.73
N TYR A 119 9.30 -18.10 -0.90
CA TYR A 119 9.17 -16.70 -1.32
C TYR A 119 10.22 -15.85 -0.62
N VAL A 120 10.78 -14.88 -1.35
CA VAL A 120 11.62 -13.86 -0.71
C VAL A 120 10.69 -12.83 -0.06
N ARG A 121 11.00 -12.45 1.18
CA ARG A 121 10.23 -11.46 1.94
C ARG A 121 10.37 -10.06 1.34
N LEU A 122 9.24 -9.48 0.92
CA LEU A 122 9.11 -8.07 0.57
C LEU A 122 8.96 -7.24 1.85
N LEU A 123 9.77 -6.18 1.96
CA LEU A 123 9.63 -5.21 3.04
C LEU A 123 9.18 -3.85 2.49
N PHE A 124 8.06 -3.38 3.03
CA PHE A 124 7.54 -2.05 2.88
C PHE A 124 8.06 -1.19 4.03
N GLY A 125 8.92 -0.23 3.68
CA GLY A 125 9.34 0.87 4.54
C GLY A 125 10.39 0.57 5.56
N LYS A 126 11.31 1.52 5.77
CA LYS A 126 12.28 1.45 6.87
C LYS A 126 11.64 1.59 8.26
N ALA A 127 10.37 2.00 8.34
CA ALA A 127 9.59 1.86 9.57
C ALA A 127 9.52 0.39 10.04
N SER A 128 9.58 -0.58 9.12
CA SER A 128 9.51 -2.03 9.40
C SER A 128 10.58 -2.58 10.35
N PHE A 129 11.76 -1.95 10.44
CA PHE A 129 12.82 -2.39 11.36
C PHE A 129 12.50 -2.07 12.82
N PHE A 130 11.66 -1.07 13.09
CA PHE A 130 11.28 -0.69 14.44
C PHE A 130 10.14 -1.59 14.99
N TRP A 131 9.27 -2.09 14.11
CA TRP A 131 8.07 -2.85 14.49
C TRP A 131 8.31 -4.34 14.73
N SER A 132 9.24 -4.97 14.01
CA SER A 132 9.54 -6.40 14.15
C SER A 132 10.04 -6.77 15.56
N LYS A 133 10.95 -5.98 16.13
CA LYS A 133 11.44 -6.18 17.51
C LYS A 133 10.37 -5.99 18.59
N ILE A 134 9.34 -5.18 18.31
CA ILE A 134 8.25 -4.89 19.25
C ILE A 134 7.22 -6.02 19.26
N LEU A 135 6.94 -6.62 18.10
CA LEU A 135 5.96 -7.70 17.96
C LEU A 135 6.53 -9.08 18.28
N GLU A 136 7.84 -9.28 18.12
CA GLU A 136 8.52 -10.53 18.52
C GLU A 136 8.61 -10.72 20.03
N SER A 137 8.36 -9.68 20.84
CA SER A 137 8.60 -9.75 22.28
C SER A 137 7.36 -9.90 23.18
N VAL A 138 6.12 -9.66 22.73
CA VAL A 138 4.98 -9.61 23.71
C VAL A 138 3.61 -10.09 23.17
N SER A 139 2.97 -10.96 23.95
CA SER A 139 1.59 -11.47 23.81
C SER A 139 0.53 -10.64 24.58
N ASN A 140 0.78 -9.35 24.85
CA ASN A 140 0.04 -8.57 25.86
C ASN A 140 -0.22 -7.10 25.44
N MET A 141 -1.46 -6.63 25.66
CA MET A 141 -2.19 -5.50 25.06
C MET A 141 -1.65 -4.07 25.25
N ARG A 142 -0.62 -3.84 26.06
CA ARG A 142 -0.08 -2.48 26.32
C ARG A 142 0.70 -1.91 25.12
N ILE A 143 1.30 -2.79 24.32
CA ILE A 143 2.20 -2.45 23.21
C ILE A 143 1.45 -2.08 21.93
N ILE A 144 0.27 -2.66 21.72
CA ILE A 144 -0.67 -2.27 20.67
C ILE A 144 -1.12 -0.80 20.86
N ASN A 145 -1.28 -0.33 22.11
CA ASN A 145 -1.71 1.04 22.41
C ASN A 145 -0.62 2.12 22.20
N GLU A 146 0.67 1.77 22.29
CA GLU A 146 1.79 2.69 22.00
C GLU A 146 2.11 2.75 20.49
N VAL A 147 1.96 1.65 19.75
CA VAL A 147 2.00 1.60 18.28
C VAL A 147 0.90 2.48 17.67
N LEU A 148 -0.30 2.46 18.28
CA LEU A 148 -1.40 3.37 17.96
C LEU A 148 -1.07 4.84 18.25
N SER A 149 -0.33 5.16 19.32
CA SER A 149 -0.03 6.54 19.71
C SER A 149 1.09 7.19 18.88
N ALA A 150 2.10 6.43 18.44
CA ALA A 150 3.19 6.95 17.59
C ALA A 150 2.74 7.18 16.13
N PHE A 151 1.84 6.34 15.59
CA PHE A 151 1.21 6.56 14.28
C PHE A 151 0.31 7.81 14.29
N ILE A 152 -0.28 8.14 15.45
CA ILE A 152 -1.08 9.34 15.71
C ILE A 152 -0.21 10.62 15.79
N THR A 153 1.02 10.58 16.31
CA THR A 153 1.90 11.77 16.39
C THR A 153 2.49 12.15 15.03
N THR A 154 3.01 11.19 14.27
CA THR A 154 3.63 11.43 12.95
C THR A 154 2.61 11.85 11.88
N TYR A 155 1.34 11.47 12.02
CA TYR A 155 0.23 11.92 11.19
C TYR A 155 -0.23 13.36 11.52
N ASN A 156 -0.17 13.77 12.79
CA ASN A 156 -0.62 15.10 13.25
C ASN A 156 0.40 16.23 12.99
N GLU A 157 1.69 15.93 12.83
CA GLU A 157 2.74 16.92 12.47
C GLU A 157 2.81 17.18 10.96
N ALA A 158 2.60 16.14 10.13
CA ALA A 158 2.47 16.28 8.68
C ALA A 158 1.29 17.19 8.28
N ARG A 159 0.28 17.35 9.13
CA ARG A 159 -0.94 18.12 8.85
C ARG A 159 -0.81 19.64 9.04
N ARG A 160 0.27 20.18 9.64
CA ARG A 160 0.34 21.60 10.03
C ARG A 160 1.10 22.55 9.10
N ASP A 161 1.99 22.06 8.23
CA ASP A 161 2.79 22.93 7.36
C ASP A 161 2.52 22.64 5.88
N LYS A 162 1.52 23.34 5.31
CA LYS A 162 0.98 23.07 3.96
C LYS A 162 1.96 23.37 2.81
N GLY A 163 3.10 24.01 3.07
CA GLY A 163 4.08 24.41 2.04
C GLY A 163 5.17 23.38 1.73
N LEU A 164 5.38 22.36 2.58
CA LEU A 164 6.51 21.43 2.44
C LEU A 164 6.26 20.28 1.45
N PHE A 165 5.02 20.07 1.00
CA PHE A 165 4.61 18.93 0.17
C PHE A 165 5.00 19.05 -1.31
N ASP A 166 5.27 20.27 -1.77
CA ASP A 166 5.51 20.54 -3.18
C ASP A 166 6.97 20.26 -3.62
N ASN A 167 7.93 19.99 -2.71
CA ASN A 167 9.37 19.85 -3.03
C ASN A 167 10.18 18.85 -2.16
N MET A 168 9.63 17.74 -1.65
CA MET A 168 10.35 16.88 -0.68
C MET A 168 11.55 16.08 -1.25
N PRO A 169 12.67 16.02 -0.50
CA PRO A 169 13.01 14.75 0.15
C PRO A 169 13.46 14.89 1.62
N GLY A 170 13.12 13.89 2.43
CA GLY A 170 13.58 13.69 3.81
C GLY A 170 12.59 12.84 4.60
N ASP A 171 12.85 11.54 4.70
CA ASP A 171 12.29 10.62 5.70
C ASP A 171 10.80 10.26 5.61
N VAL A 172 10.38 10.01 4.37
CA VAL A 172 9.63 8.82 3.92
C VAL A 172 8.42 8.44 4.81
N LEU A 173 7.34 9.19 4.65
CA LEU A 173 6.02 8.86 5.17
C LEU A 173 5.66 7.39 4.92
N PRO A 174 4.96 6.70 5.84
CA PRO A 174 4.60 5.30 5.66
C PRO A 174 3.83 5.14 4.33
N PRO A 175 3.99 3.99 3.65
CA PRO A 175 3.17 3.65 2.50
C PRO A 175 1.71 3.87 2.86
N ARG A 176 1.02 4.66 2.04
CA ARG A 176 -0.37 5.01 2.28
C ARG A 176 -1.14 5.17 1.00
N ILE A 177 -2.42 4.86 1.09
CA ILE A 177 -3.42 5.14 0.08
C ILE A 177 -4.38 6.16 0.69
N ARG A 178 -4.67 7.21 -0.05
CA ARG A 178 -5.73 8.18 0.25
C ARG A 178 -6.84 7.99 -0.76
N TYR A 179 -8.04 7.71 -0.27
CA TYR A 179 -9.28 7.70 -1.02
C TYR A 179 -10.03 8.98 -0.68
N SER A 180 -10.36 9.80 -1.67
CA SER A 180 -11.22 10.97 -1.47
C SER A 180 -12.17 11.15 -2.64
N PRO A 181 -13.30 11.83 -2.47
CA PRO A 181 -14.10 12.31 -3.59
C PRO A 181 -13.25 13.06 -4.62
N LEU A 182 -13.55 12.87 -5.90
CA LEU A 182 -12.95 13.65 -6.97
C LEU A 182 -13.54 15.07 -6.92
N PRO A 183 -12.70 16.14 -6.92
CA PRO A 183 -13.21 17.50 -6.96
C PRO A 183 -14.12 17.72 -8.18
N GLY A 184 -15.37 18.12 -7.92
CA GLY A 184 -16.39 18.35 -8.95
C GLY A 184 -17.23 17.13 -9.33
N ASP A 185 -16.89 15.92 -8.86
CA ASP A 185 -17.64 14.69 -9.13
C ASP A 185 -17.51 13.71 -7.94
N PRO A 186 -18.28 13.91 -6.85
CA PRO A 186 -18.09 13.17 -5.60
C PRO A 186 -18.43 11.67 -5.69
N GLU A 187 -19.12 11.25 -6.75
CA GLU A 187 -19.41 9.84 -7.04
C GLU A 187 -18.18 9.09 -7.57
N LYS A 188 -17.08 9.81 -7.85
CA LYS A 188 -15.79 9.25 -8.24
C LYS A 188 -14.76 9.42 -7.14
N THR A 189 -13.79 8.52 -7.12
CA THR A 189 -12.69 8.55 -6.16
C THR A 189 -11.43 9.03 -6.82
N LEU A 190 -10.81 10.04 -6.24
CA LEU A 190 -9.40 10.34 -6.43
C LEU A 190 -8.57 9.48 -5.47
N VAL A 191 -7.85 8.51 -6.01
CA VAL A 191 -6.95 7.66 -5.25
C VAL A 191 -5.52 8.15 -5.41
N ARG A 192 -4.85 8.38 -4.27
CA ARG A 192 -3.43 8.72 -4.21
C ARG A 192 -2.69 7.65 -3.44
N TRP A 193 -1.75 6.98 -4.09
CA TRP A 193 -0.95 5.93 -3.48
C TRP A 193 0.51 6.37 -3.41
N VAL A 194 1.03 6.44 -2.21
CA VAL A 194 2.46 6.56 -1.94
C VAL A 194 2.93 5.22 -1.41
N TYR A 195 3.93 4.62 -2.03
CA TYR A 195 4.56 3.44 -1.47
C TYR A 195 6.07 3.49 -1.70
N HIS A 196 6.77 2.72 -0.89
CA HIS A 196 8.20 2.58 -1.02
C HIS A 196 8.58 1.12 -0.78
N VAL A 197 9.59 0.67 -1.51
CA VAL A 197 10.07 -0.69 -1.46
C VAL A 197 11.55 -0.64 -1.15
N ASP A 198 11.98 -1.46 -0.18
CA ASP A 198 13.40 -1.69 0.05
C ASP A 198 13.94 -2.62 -1.06
N VAL A 199 14.82 -2.07 -1.88
CA VAL A 199 15.43 -2.77 -3.01
C VAL A 199 16.55 -3.72 -2.58
N HIS A 200 17.11 -3.55 -1.37
CA HIS A 200 18.26 -4.33 -0.91
C HIS A 200 17.94 -5.81 -0.69
N LEU A 201 16.67 -6.17 -0.63
CA LEU A 201 16.20 -7.54 -0.42
C LEU A 201 16.21 -8.39 -1.69
N ALA A 202 16.48 -7.79 -2.83
CA ALA A 202 16.53 -8.48 -4.10
C ALA A 202 17.92 -8.28 -4.72
N PHE A 203 18.59 -9.36 -5.10
CA PHE A 203 19.72 -9.33 -6.04
C PHE A 203 19.27 -8.89 -7.46
N VAL A 204 18.32 -7.95 -7.54
CA VAL A 204 17.72 -7.42 -8.75
C VAL A 204 18.32 -6.03 -8.98
N PRO A 205 18.98 -5.79 -10.11
CA PRO A 205 19.58 -4.48 -10.40
C PRO A 205 18.57 -3.34 -10.32
N ALA A 206 18.99 -2.18 -9.80
CA ALA A 206 18.12 -1.01 -9.63
C ALA A 206 17.41 -0.57 -10.93
N HIS A 207 18.08 -0.71 -12.09
CA HIS A 207 17.46 -0.39 -13.38
C HIS A 207 16.29 -1.32 -13.74
N VAL A 208 16.32 -2.59 -13.32
CA VAL A 208 15.20 -3.54 -13.50
C VAL A 208 14.03 -3.13 -12.60
N LEU A 209 14.30 -2.78 -11.33
CA LEU A 209 13.26 -2.33 -10.40
C LEU A 209 12.57 -1.05 -10.88
N ASN A 210 13.34 -0.09 -11.41
CA ASN A 210 12.82 1.16 -11.98
C ASN A 210 11.95 0.93 -13.23
N LEU A 211 12.12 -0.17 -13.95
CA LEU A 211 11.28 -0.52 -15.10
C LEU A 211 10.02 -1.28 -14.67
N VAL A 212 10.17 -2.23 -13.75
CA VAL A 212 9.11 -3.19 -13.41
C VAL A 212 8.11 -2.62 -12.40
N LEU A 213 8.57 -1.93 -11.36
CA LEU A 213 7.71 -1.49 -10.26
C LEU A 213 6.69 -0.39 -10.67
N PRO A 214 7.05 0.66 -11.45
CA PRO A 214 6.05 1.60 -11.95
C PRO A 214 4.96 0.93 -12.79
N LYS A 215 5.35 -0.04 -13.63
CA LYS A 215 4.41 -0.79 -14.45
C LYS A 215 3.45 -1.60 -13.59
N ALA A 216 3.98 -2.34 -12.61
CA ALA A 216 3.15 -3.13 -11.72
C ALA A 216 2.10 -2.29 -10.98
N CYS A 217 2.48 -1.10 -10.52
CA CYS A 217 1.55 -0.21 -9.82
C CYS A 217 0.51 0.41 -10.74
N ARG A 218 0.88 0.72 -11.99
CA ARG A 218 -0.09 1.09 -13.02
C ARG A 218 -1.09 -0.04 -13.29
N ASP A 219 -0.58 -1.27 -13.39
CA ASP A 219 -1.39 -2.46 -13.66
C ASP A 219 -2.36 -2.71 -12.50
N SER A 220 -1.92 -2.58 -11.24
CA SER A 220 -2.80 -2.70 -10.05
C SER A 220 -4.04 -1.80 -10.14
N PHE A 221 -3.88 -0.54 -10.54
CA PHE A 221 -5.02 0.39 -10.68
C PHE A 221 -5.89 0.10 -11.90
N THR A 222 -5.30 -0.46 -12.95
CA THR A 222 -6.07 -0.97 -14.08
C THR A 222 -6.98 -2.13 -13.62
N TYR A 223 -6.48 -3.00 -12.74
CA TYR A 223 -7.29 -4.08 -12.16
C TYR A 223 -8.36 -3.56 -11.22
N TYR A 224 -8.05 -2.60 -10.33
CA TYR A 224 -9.06 -1.92 -9.50
C TYR A 224 -10.20 -1.36 -10.35
N ARG A 225 -9.86 -0.64 -11.41
CA ARG A 225 -10.86 -0.03 -12.29
C ARG A 225 -11.69 -1.08 -13.01
N LYS A 226 -11.08 -2.15 -13.53
CA LYS A 226 -11.81 -3.25 -14.16
C LYS A 226 -12.76 -3.92 -13.18
N HIS A 227 -12.29 -4.19 -11.96
CA HIS A 227 -13.11 -4.77 -10.91
C HIS A 227 -14.28 -3.84 -10.53
N ALA A 228 -14.01 -2.55 -10.32
CA ALA A 228 -15.01 -1.52 -10.06
C ALA A 228 -16.08 -1.41 -11.16
N LEU A 229 -15.69 -1.55 -12.43
CA LEU A 229 -16.62 -1.48 -13.56
C LEU A 229 -17.55 -2.69 -13.66
N VAL A 230 -17.13 -3.87 -13.16
CA VAL A 230 -17.87 -5.12 -13.29
C VAL A 230 -18.75 -5.35 -12.06
N GLU A 231 -18.19 -5.18 -10.86
CA GLU A 231 -18.85 -5.59 -9.62
C GLU A 231 -19.57 -4.43 -8.92
N TRP A 232 -19.07 -3.19 -9.05
CA TRP A 232 -19.57 -2.06 -8.24
C TRP A 232 -20.48 -1.09 -9.01
N LYS A 233 -20.85 -1.42 -10.24
CA LYS A 233 -21.79 -0.63 -11.06
C LYS A 233 -23.26 -0.98 -10.81
N GLY A 234 -23.57 -1.79 -9.79
CA GLY A 234 -24.91 -2.31 -9.51
C GLY A 234 -25.41 -2.18 -8.07
N GLU A 235 -24.69 -1.47 -7.19
CA GLU A 235 -25.15 -1.10 -5.84
C GLU A 235 -25.53 0.38 -5.76
#